data_AF-A0A956X029-F1
#
_entry.id   AF-A0A956X029-F1
#
_cell.length_a   1.000
_cell.length_b   1.000
_cell.length_c   1.000
_cell.angle_alpha   90.00
_cell.angle_beta   90.00
_cell.angle_gamma   90.00
#
_symmetry.space_group_name_H-M   'P 1'
#
loop_
_entity.id
_entity.type
_entity.pdbx_description
1 polymer ?
#
loop_
_entity_poly.entity_id
_entity_poly.type
_entity_poly.pdbx_seq_one_letter_code
_entity_poly.pdbx_strand_id
1 'polypeptide(L)'
;HGPDGQGRIGVNLSQDFPAIDLTAFVRQAVVAGVPGTRMPAWSAANGGPLADQEIDNVVAFVESLGSGRSPAAPTATAFPVTPVPTAIGAIGDPGRGEALYAENCAVCHGDHGQGRMGATLTTVFAAINPQAYARAAVEQGVPGTMMPAWSDAFGGPLNAAELDDISAYVISLSGHSVAATVPEPASSRRGLVAGGLLFLVLLIGGPALLIVLDRRER
;
A
#
# COMPACT_ATOMS: atom_id res chain seq x y z
N HIS A 1 -10.22 -11.35 6.75
CA HIS A 1 -11.23 -12.17 7.45
C HIS A 1 -10.83 -12.47 8.91
N GLY A 2 -9.92 -11.68 9.50
CA GLY A 2 -9.20 -12.07 10.73
C GLY A 2 -8.06 -13.06 10.43
N PRO A 3 -6.99 -13.12 11.25
CA PRO A 3 -5.88 -14.06 11.08
C PRO A 3 -6.30 -15.53 11.32
N ASP A 4 -7.37 -15.74 12.08
CA ASP A 4 -7.97 -17.03 12.43
C ASP A 4 -9.18 -17.40 11.57
N GLY A 5 -9.53 -16.57 10.59
CA GLY A 5 -10.70 -16.77 9.75
C GLY A 5 -12.05 -16.58 10.44
N GLN A 6 -12.10 -16.12 11.69
CA GLN A 6 -13.37 -16.02 12.43
C GLN A 6 -14.30 -14.90 11.94
N GLY A 7 -13.83 -14.09 11.01
CA GLY A 7 -14.58 -12.92 10.53
C GLY A 7 -14.46 -11.77 11.51
N ARG A 8 -14.18 -10.59 10.95
CA ARG A 8 -14.22 -9.29 11.64
C ARG A 8 -14.93 -8.32 10.71
N ILE A 9 -14.20 -7.83 9.70
CA ILE A 9 -14.74 -6.99 8.61
C ILE A 9 -15.40 -7.83 7.49
N GLY A 10 -14.87 -9.03 7.25
CA GLY A 10 -15.37 -9.99 6.25
C GLY A 10 -16.08 -11.18 6.90
N VAL A 11 -16.68 -12.04 6.08
CA VAL A 11 -17.38 -13.26 6.56
C VAL A 11 -16.47 -14.19 7.35
N ASN A 12 -17.04 -14.96 8.27
CA ASN A 12 -16.34 -16.05 8.96
C ASN A 12 -16.02 -17.16 7.94
N LEU A 13 -14.74 -17.46 7.75
CA LEU A 13 -14.21 -18.50 6.85
C LEU A 13 -13.96 -19.83 7.56
N SER A 14 -13.99 -19.84 8.90
CA SER A 14 -13.80 -21.05 9.72
C SER A 14 -15.08 -21.86 9.95
N GLN A 15 -16.24 -21.31 9.58
CA GLN A 15 -17.52 -22.02 9.65
C GLN A 15 -17.65 -23.07 8.53
N ASP A 16 -18.46 -24.09 8.77
CA ASP A 16 -18.83 -25.05 7.73
C ASP A 16 -19.67 -24.39 6.63
N PHE A 17 -19.33 -24.65 5.37
CA PHE A 17 -20.09 -24.18 4.20
C PHE A 17 -20.77 -25.36 3.46
N PRO A 18 -21.88 -25.91 4.01
CA PRO A 18 -22.54 -27.07 3.44
C PRO A 18 -23.45 -26.68 2.25
N ALA A 19 -22.91 -26.50 1.05
CA ALA A 19 -23.68 -26.54 -0.22
C ALA A 19 -22.89 -26.31 -1.53
N ILE A 20 -21.57 -26.05 -1.49
CA ILE A 20 -20.80 -25.65 -2.69
C ILE A 20 -19.51 -26.48 -2.72
N ASP A 21 -18.99 -26.78 -3.90
CA ASP A 21 -17.56 -27.13 -4.04
C ASP A 21 -16.76 -25.95 -3.47
N LEU A 22 -16.38 -26.07 -2.20
CA LEU A 22 -15.76 -25.01 -1.42
C LEU A 22 -14.45 -24.56 -2.08
N THR A 23 -13.69 -25.51 -2.61
CA THR A 23 -12.44 -25.25 -3.32
C THR A 23 -12.68 -24.40 -4.56
N ALA A 24 -13.65 -24.77 -5.40
CA ALA A 24 -13.96 -24.02 -6.62
C ALA A 24 -14.49 -22.62 -6.29
N PHE A 25 -15.36 -22.49 -5.28
CA PHE A 25 -15.90 -21.21 -4.86
C PHE A 25 -14.84 -20.28 -4.25
N VAL A 26 -14.05 -20.78 -3.29
CA VAL A 26 -12.97 -20.02 -2.64
C VAL A 26 -11.97 -19.57 -3.69
N ARG A 27 -11.56 -20.46 -4.60
CA ARG A 27 -10.67 -20.10 -5.70
C ARG A 27 -11.25 -18.99 -6.56
N GLN A 28 -12.50 -19.12 -7.01
CA GLN A 28 -13.12 -18.12 -7.85
C GLN A 28 -13.23 -16.75 -7.15
N ALA A 29 -13.61 -16.76 -5.86
CA ALA A 29 -13.72 -15.58 -5.04
C ALA A 29 -12.36 -14.88 -4.83
N VAL A 30 -11.27 -15.63 -4.62
CA VAL A 30 -9.93 -15.05 -4.48
C VAL A 30 -9.41 -14.54 -5.83
N VAL A 31 -9.62 -15.28 -6.91
CA VAL A 31 -9.15 -14.90 -8.25
C VAL A 31 -9.81 -13.61 -8.74
N ALA A 32 -11.15 -13.56 -8.72
CA ALA A 32 -11.93 -12.52 -9.38
C ALA A 32 -12.61 -11.55 -8.42
N GLY A 33 -12.52 -11.80 -7.11
CA GLY A 33 -13.34 -11.12 -6.12
C GLY A 33 -14.77 -11.66 -6.12
N VAL A 34 -15.61 -11.07 -5.26
CA VAL A 34 -17.05 -11.40 -5.22
C VAL A 34 -17.84 -10.15 -5.59
N PRO A 35 -18.49 -10.11 -6.77
CA PRO A 35 -19.28 -8.96 -7.22
C PRO A 35 -20.33 -8.54 -6.19
N GLY A 36 -20.49 -7.22 -6.00
CA GLY A 36 -21.41 -6.67 -5.00
C GLY A 36 -20.92 -6.77 -3.55
N THR A 37 -19.73 -7.32 -3.32
CA THR A 37 -19.07 -7.32 -2.00
C THR A 37 -17.83 -6.43 -2.00
N ARG A 38 -17.19 -6.32 -0.83
CA ARG A 38 -15.92 -5.62 -0.65
C ARG A 38 -14.69 -6.49 -0.95
N MET A 39 -14.86 -7.75 -1.36
CA MET A 39 -13.74 -8.65 -1.69
C MET A 39 -13.26 -8.37 -3.12
N PRO A 40 -12.06 -7.77 -3.30
CA PRO A 40 -11.54 -7.47 -4.63
C PRO A 40 -10.99 -8.74 -5.29
N ALA A 41 -10.64 -8.62 -6.57
CA ALA A 41 -9.80 -9.61 -7.24
C ALA A 41 -8.38 -9.55 -6.68
N TRP A 42 -7.82 -10.72 -6.33
CA TRP A 42 -6.44 -10.82 -5.84
C TRP A 42 -5.47 -11.35 -6.89
N SER A 43 -5.95 -12.03 -7.93
CA SER A 43 -5.07 -12.55 -8.98
C SER A 43 -4.50 -11.44 -9.86
N ALA A 44 -3.24 -11.59 -10.26
CA ALA A 44 -2.56 -10.70 -11.19
C ALA A 44 -3.32 -10.55 -12.52
N ALA A 45 -3.92 -11.63 -13.02
CA ALA A 45 -4.73 -11.63 -14.24
C ALA A 45 -5.97 -10.73 -14.14
N ASN A 46 -6.45 -10.45 -12.93
CA ASN A 46 -7.60 -9.59 -12.65
C ASN A 46 -7.21 -8.29 -11.93
N GLY A 47 -5.93 -7.89 -12.00
CA GLY A 47 -5.43 -6.62 -11.46
C GLY A 47 -5.08 -6.64 -9.96
N GLY A 48 -5.08 -7.80 -9.32
CA GLY A 48 -4.58 -8.00 -7.96
C GLY A 48 -3.08 -8.30 -7.90
N PRO A 49 -2.49 -8.44 -6.71
CA PRO A 49 -1.04 -8.58 -6.55
C PRO A 49 -0.52 -10.02 -6.62
N LEU A 50 -1.38 -11.04 -6.57
CA LEU A 50 -0.96 -12.43 -6.36
C LEU A 50 -0.79 -13.21 -7.67
N ALA A 51 0.31 -13.95 -7.79
CA ALA A 51 0.52 -14.95 -8.83
C ALA A 51 -0.33 -16.21 -8.59
N ASP A 52 -0.53 -17.03 -9.63
CA ASP A 52 -1.38 -18.22 -9.56
C ASP A 52 -0.98 -19.20 -8.44
N GLN A 53 0.33 -19.38 -8.21
CA GLN A 53 0.82 -20.21 -7.12
C GLN A 53 0.50 -19.63 -5.73
N GLU A 54 0.51 -18.30 -5.60
CA GLU A 54 0.14 -17.64 -4.34
C GLU A 54 -1.37 -17.74 -4.10
N ILE A 55 -2.18 -17.68 -5.17
CA ILE A 55 -3.61 -17.98 -5.11
C ILE A 55 -3.84 -19.41 -4.62
N ASP A 56 -3.12 -20.41 -5.16
CA ASP A 56 -3.22 -21.81 -4.70
C ASP A 56 -2.92 -21.94 -3.20
N ASN A 57 -1.87 -21.28 -2.73
CA ASN A 57 -1.47 -21.28 -1.32
C ASN A 57 -2.54 -20.63 -0.43
N VAL A 58 -3.13 -19.51 -0.86
CA VAL A 58 -4.22 -18.85 -0.14
C VAL A 58 -5.47 -19.73 -0.09
N VAL A 59 -5.84 -20.38 -1.20
CA VAL A 59 -7.00 -21.30 -1.25
C VAL A 59 -6.80 -22.44 -0.26
N ALA A 60 -5.63 -23.10 -0.30
CA ALA A 60 -5.30 -24.18 0.62
C ALA A 60 -5.32 -23.70 2.09
N PHE A 61 -4.83 -22.49 2.37
CA PHE A 61 -4.92 -21.90 3.70
C PHE A 61 -6.37 -21.63 4.12
N VAL A 62 -7.23 -21.09 3.25
CA VAL A 62 -8.63 -20.82 3.62
C VAL A 62 -9.41 -22.10 3.90
N GLU A 63 -9.23 -23.14 3.08
CA GLU A 63 -9.87 -24.45 3.29
C GLU A 63 -9.51 -25.08 4.64
N SER A 64 -8.27 -24.84 5.06
CA SER A 64 -7.74 -25.39 6.29
C SER A 64 -8.44 -24.85 7.54
N LEU A 65 -8.89 -23.58 7.49
CA LEU A 65 -9.53 -22.89 8.60
C LEU A 65 -10.86 -23.56 9.00
N GLY A 66 -11.59 -24.12 8.03
CA GLY A 66 -12.84 -24.87 8.29
C GLY A 66 -12.60 -26.34 8.69
N SER A 67 -11.44 -26.90 8.40
CA SER A 67 -11.15 -28.32 8.66
C SER A 67 -10.59 -28.61 10.06
N GLY A 68 -10.32 -27.57 10.85
CA GLY A 68 -9.56 -27.68 12.11
C GLY A 68 -8.11 -28.14 11.93
N ARG A 69 -7.67 -28.42 10.69
CA ARG A 69 -6.27 -28.63 10.34
C ARG A 69 -5.69 -27.28 10.01
N SER A 70 -4.93 -26.69 10.92
CA SER A 70 -4.00 -25.64 10.50
C SER A 70 -2.98 -26.31 9.56
N PRO A 71 -2.84 -25.90 8.29
CA PRO A 71 -1.64 -26.17 7.53
C PRO A 71 -0.55 -25.57 8.39
N ALA A 72 0.64 -26.18 8.40
CA ALA A 72 1.79 -25.42 8.85
C ALA A 72 1.78 -24.14 7.99
N ALA A 73 1.43 -23.00 8.59
CA ALA A 73 1.52 -21.72 7.92
C ALA A 73 2.94 -21.70 7.34
N PRO A 74 3.12 -21.42 6.03
CA PRO A 74 4.47 -21.29 5.50
C PRO A 74 5.20 -20.37 6.47
N THR A 75 6.32 -20.86 7.05
CA THR A 75 7.09 -20.10 8.03
C THR A 75 7.25 -18.72 7.44
N ALA A 76 6.54 -17.73 7.99
CA ALA A 76 6.60 -16.39 7.49
C ALA A 76 8.05 -15.98 7.67
N THR A 77 8.79 -15.89 6.57
CA THR A 77 10.13 -15.33 6.61
C THR A 77 9.92 -13.92 7.13
N ALA A 78 10.29 -13.68 8.39
CA ALA A 78 10.12 -12.38 9.01
C ALA A 78 10.80 -11.38 8.09
N PHE A 79 10.00 -10.49 7.50
CA PHE A 79 10.57 -9.34 6.81
C PHE A 79 11.42 -8.59 7.83
N PRO A 80 12.60 -8.10 7.45
CA PRO A 80 13.40 -7.27 8.36
C PRO A 80 12.53 -6.09 8.80
N VAL A 81 12.12 -6.11 10.07
CA VAL A 81 11.38 -5.03 10.69
C VAL A 81 12.36 -3.89 10.92
N THR A 82 12.30 -2.89 10.05
CA THR A 82 12.86 -1.58 10.38
C THR A 82 12.00 -1.01 11.51
N PRO A 83 12.60 -0.55 12.63
CA PRO A 83 11.83 0.00 13.73
C PRO A 83 11.01 1.20 13.24
N VAL A 84 9.70 1.20 13.52
CA VAL A 84 8.82 2.32 13.20
C VAL A 84 9.27 3.54 14.01
N PRO A 85 9.54 4.69 13.38
CA PRO A 85 9.91 5.89 14.10
C PRO A 85 8.82 6.29 15.11
N THR A 86 9.23 6.58 16.36
CA THR A 86 8.31 7.13 17.35
C THR A 86 8.02 8.60 17.02
N ALA A 87 6.74 8.93 16.80
CA ALA A 87 6.32 10.31 16.62
C ALA A 87 6.45 11.12 17.93
N ILE A 88 6.78 12.41 17.82
CA ILE A 88 6.85 13.31 18.98
C ILE A 88 5.46 13.41 19.63
N GLY A 89 5.37 13.14 20.92
CA GLY A 89 4.11 13.17 21.68
C GLY A 89 3.27 11.89 21.55
N ALA A 90 3.80 10.83 20.92
CA ALA A 90 3.15 9.52 20.91
C ALA A 90 3.08 8.91 22.32
N ILE A 91 1.95 8.27 22.61
CA ILE A 91 1.74 7.43 23.79
C ILE A 91 1.46 6.04 23.26
N GLY A 92 2.19 5.04 23.74
CA GLY A 92 2.13 3.66 23.23
C GLY A 92 3.36 3.29 22.39
N ASP A 93 3.35 2.05 21.90
CA ASP A 93 4.39 1.45 21.07
C ASP A 93 3.95 1.39 19.60
N PRO A 94 4.54 2.21 18.71
CA PRO A 94 4.16 2.24 17.30
C PRO A 94 4.50 0.93 16.56
N GLY A 95 5.45 0.11 17.03
CA GLY A 95 5.73 -1.19 16.43
C GLY A 95 4.62 -2.20 16.70
N ARG A 96 4.04 -2.19 17.92
CA ARG A 96 2.82 -2.97 18.19
C ARG A 96 1.61 -2.41 17.45
N GLY A 97 1.52 -1.08 17.37
CA GLY A 97 0.50 -0.39 16.59
C GLY A 97 0.53 -0.73 15.11
N GLU A 98 1.71 -0.92 14.51
CA GLU A 98 1.86 -1.35 13.11
C GLU A 98 1.21 -2.70 12.84
N ALA A 99 1.44 -3.68 13.72
CA ALA A 99 0.83 -5.01 13.59
C ALA A 99 -0.71 -4.91 13.67
N LEU A 100 -1.23 -4.16 14.64
CA LEU A 100 -2.66 -3.91 14.77
C LEU A 100 -3.23 -3.20 13.54
N TYR A 101 -2.49 -2.25 12.97
CA TYR A 101 -2.88 -1.49 11.80
C TYR A 101 -2.98 -2.39 10.56
N ALA A 102 -1.97 -3.23 10.33
CA ALA A 102 -1.94 -4.16 9.21
C ALA A 102 -3.13 -5.13 9.24
N GLU A 103 -3.50 -5.61 10.44
CA GLU A 103 -4.60 -6.55 10.60
C GLU A 103 -6.00 -5.92 10.42
N ASN A 104 -6.17 -4.67 10.84
CA ASN A 104 -7.51 -4.10 11.05
C ASN A 104 -7.78 -2.84 10.22
N CYS A 105 -6.79 -1.97 10.03
CA CYS A 105 -6.96 -0.61 9.52
C CYS A 105 -6.55 -0.48 8.05
N ALA A 106 -5.50 -1.21 7.65
CA ALA A 106 -4.90 -1.13 6.33
C ALA A 106 -5.90 -1.44 5.21
N VAL A 107 -6.87 -2.34 5.44
CA VAL A 107 -7.92 -2.68 4.45
C VAL A 107 -8.64 -1.43 3.92
N CYS A 108 -8.91 -0.45 4.78
CA CYS A 108 -9.57 0.80 4.42
C CYS A 108 -8.58 1.93 4.12
N HIS A 109 -7.54 2.07 4.96
CA HIS A 109 -6.63 3.22 4.94
C HIS A 109 -5.35 3.01 4.12
N GLY A 110 -5.17 1.82 3.53
CA GLY A 110 -3.96 1.43 2.79
C GLY A 110 -2.82 1.05 3.73
N ASP A 111 -1.87 0.25 3.24
CA ASP A 111 -0.80 -0.35 4.06
C ASP A 111 0.15 0.67 4.70
N HIS A 112 0.22 1.88 4.13
CA HIS A 112 1.04 3.00 4.61
C HIS A 112 0.20 4.26 4.88
N GLY A 113 -1.12 4.11 5.09
CA GLY A 113 -2.00 5.24 5.35
C GLY A 113 -2.28 6.11 4.13
N GLN A 114 -1.96 5.68 2.91
CA GLN A 114 -2.17 6.45 1.68
C GLN A 114 -3.66 6.68 1.35
N GLY A 115 -4.57 5.95 2.00
CA GLY A 115 -6.00 5.96 1.74
C GLY A 115 -6.40 5.00 0.62
N ARG A 116 -7.59 4.42 0.75
CA ARG A 116 -8.28 3.65 -0.31
C ARG A 116 -9.75 4.04 -0.31
N MET A 117 -10.55 3.25 0.43
CA MET A 117 -11.94 3.57 0.74
C MET A 117 -12.07 4.41 2.01
N GLY A 118 -11.10 4.30 2.92
CA GLY A 118 -10.94 5.16 4.08
C GLY A 118 -10.06 6.36 3.76
N ALA A 119 -10.13 7.39 4.62
CA ALA A 119 -9.35 8.61 4.46
C ALA A 119 -7.83 8.33 4.43
N THR A 120 -7.08 9.15 3.69
CA THR A 120 -5.62 9.19 3.77
C THR A 120 -5.22 9.63 5.18
N LEU A 121 -4.25 8.94 5.79
CA LEU A 121 -3.76 9.19 7.15
C LEU A 121 -2.38 9.87 7.16
N THR A 122 -1.67 9.91 6.03
CA THR A 122 -0.31 10.49 5.95
C THR A 122 -0.27 12.02 5.99
N THR A 123 -1.40 12.70 5.77
CA THR A 123 -1.48 14.17 5.64
C THR A 123 -2.49 14.82 6.58
N VAL A 124 -3.27 14.04 7.32
CA VAL A 124 -4.51 14.52 7.97
C VAL A 124 -4.30 15.03 9.40
N PHE A 125 -3.13 14.80 10.00
CA PHE A 125 -2.92 15.09 11.43
C PHE A 125 -2.26 16.45 11.72
N ALA A 126 -2.76 17.53 11.13
CA ALA A 126 -2.38 18.91 11.50
C ALA A 126 -3.10 19.41 12.78
N ALA A 127 -3.43 18.51 13.71
CA ALA A 127 -4.12 18.85 14.95
C ALA A 127 -3.13 19.32 16.02
N ILE A 128 -3.59 20.17 16.95
CA ILE A 128 -2.80 20.61 18.12
C ILE A 128 -2.37 19.40 18.98
N ASN A 129 -3.19 18.34 18.99
CA ASN A 129 -2.88 17.07 19.64
C ASN A 129 -3.23 15.89 18.71
N PRO A 130 -2.32 15.49 17.80
CA PRO A 130 -2.51 14.40 16.85
C PRO A 130 -2.83 13.07 17.53
N GLN A 131 -2.13 12.75 18.62
CA GLN A 131 -2.32 11.51 19.37
C GLN A 131 -3.74 11.42 19.93
N ALA A 132 -4.20 12.45 20.65
CA ALA A 132 -5.53 12.44 21.25
C ALA A 132 -6.64 12.38 20.19
N TYR A 133 -6.45 13.06 19.06
CA TYR A 133 -7.40 13.00 17.95
C TYR A 133 -7.46 11.61 17.31
N ALA A 134 -6.31 11.02 16.96
CA ALA A 134 -6.24 9.68 16.40
C ALA A 134 -6.86 8.65 17.36
N ARG A 135 -6.53 8.74 18.64
CA ARG A 135 -7.07 7.85 19.68
C ARG A 135 -8.58 7.97 19.80
N ALA A 136 -9.13 9.18 19.86
CA ALA A 136 -10.58 9.37 19.95
C ALA A 136 -11.31 8.81 18.73
N ALA A 137 -10.76 9.02 17.52
CA ALA A 137 -11.33 8.50 16.29
C ALA A 137 -11.29 6.97 16.23
N VAL A 138 -10.22 6.32 16.70
CA VAL A 138 -10.15 4.85 16.76
C VAL A 138 -11.07 4.32 17.86
N GLU A 139 -11.06 4.94 19.04
CA GLU A 139 -11.85 4.51 20.20
C GLU A 139 -13.36 4.52 19.91
N GLN A 140 -13.88 5.63 19.38
CA GLN A 140 -15.33 5.84 19.19
C GLN A 140 -15.80 5.66 17.74
N GLY A 141 -14.87 5.51 16.80
CA GLY A 141 -15.17 5.63 15.38
C GLY A 141 -15.38 7.08 14.97
N VAL A 142 -15.78 7.28 13.71
CA VAL A 142 -16.08 8.62 13.18
C VAL A 142 -17.57 8.67 12.77
N PRO A 143 -18.42 9.38 13.53
CA PRO A 143 -19.84 9.48 13.25
C PRO A 143 -20.15 9.93 11.82
N GLY A 144 -21.13 9.29 11.19
CA GLY A 144 -21.50 9.57 9.80
C GLY A 144 -20.56 8.97 8.74
N THR A 145 -19.60 8.14 9.14
CA THR A 145 -18.68 7.43 8.24
C THR A 145 -18.77 5.91 8.41
N MET A 146 -18.02 5.18 7.60
CA MET A 146 -17.87 3.72 7.74
C MET A 146 -16.85 3.30 8.80
N MET A 147 -16.16 4.23 9.48
CA MET A 147 -15.19 3.91 10.52
C MET A 147 -15.92 3.61 11.83
N PRO A 148 -16.01 2.33 12.26
CA PRO A 148 -16.70 1.95 13.49
C PRO A 148 -15.83 2.31 14.70
N ALA A 149 -16.42 2.18 15.88
CA ALA A 149 -15.67 2.16 17.13
C ALA A 149 -14.82 0.89 17.23
N TRP A 150 -13.58 1.03 17.70
CA TRP A 150 -12.65 -0.08 17.86
C TRP A 150 -12.33 -0.42 19.30
N SER A 151 -12.70 0.40 20.28
CA SER A 151 -12.48 0.05 21.68
C SER A 151 -13.47 -0.99 22.20
N ASP A 152 -13.02 -1.80 23.14
CA ASP A 152 -13.85 -2.73 23.91
C ASP A 152 -15.03 -2.03 24.61
N ALA A 153 -14.82 -0.81 25.12
CA ALA A 153 -15.85 0.01 25.74
C ALA A 153 -17.00 0.39 24.78
N PHE A 154 -16.73 0.40 23.47
CA PHE A 154 -17.72 0.67 22.42
C PHE A 154 -18.01 -0.55 21.54
N GLY A 155 -17.67 -1.77 22.02
CA GLY A 155 -17.99 -3.04 21.36
C GLY A 155 -17.01 -3.47 20.27
N GLY A 156 -15.89 -2.75 20.12
CA GLY A 156 -14.75 -3.15 19.29
C GLY A 156 -13.77 -4.10 20.03
N PRO A 157 -12.72 -4.55 19.35
CA PRO A 157 -11.82 -5.57 19.89
C PRO A 157 -10.62 -5.04 20.69
N LEU A 158 -10.37 -3.73 20.68
CA LEU A 158 -9.12 -3.16 21.21
C LEU A 158 -9.28 -2.67 22.65
N ASN A 159 -8.34 -3.06 23.51
CA ASN A 159 -8.25 -2.51 24.87
C ASN A 159 -7.54 -1.15 24.89
N ALA A 160 -7.52 -0.49 26.05
CA ALA A 160 -6.94 0.85 26.20
C ALA A 160 -5.47 0.98 25.78
N ALA A 161 -4.63 -0.04 26.03
CA ALA A 161 -3.22 -0.01 25.65
C ALA A 161 -3.05 -0.21 24.14
N GLU A 162 -3.86 -1.08 23.54
CA GLU A 162 -3.88 -1.28 22.08
C GLU A 162 -4.36 -0.02 21.34
N LEU A 163 -5.29 0.74 21.92
CA LEU A 163 -5.71 2.05 21.41
C LEU A 163 -4.57 3.07 21.43
N ASP A 164 -3.72 3.05 22.46
CA ASP A 164 -2.55 3.93 22.53
C ASP A 164 -1.53 3.52 21.45
N ASP A 165 -1.20 2.23 21.38
CA ASP A 165 -0.26 1.66 20.41
C ASP A 165 -0.66 1.97 18.96
N ILE A 166 -1.91 1.68 18.57
CA ILE A 166 -2.40 1.96 17.21
C ILE A 166 -2.40 3.46 16.90
N SER A 167 -2.73 4.30 17.87
CA SER A 167 -2.73 5.76 17.68
C SER A 167 -1.31 6.28 17.50
N ALA A 168 -0.34 5.75 18.26
CA ALA A 168 1.08 6.06 18.10
C ALA A 168 1.58 5.69 16.69
N TYR A 169 1.17 4.53 16.16
CA TYR A 169 1.49 4.15 14.79
C TYR A 169 0.85 5.09 13.77
N VAL A 170 -0.45 5.37 13.89
CA VAL A 170 -1.19 6.21 12.96
C VAL A 170 -0.57 7.61 12.84
N ILE A 171 -0.16 8.21 13.96
CA ILE A 171 0.51 9.52 13.89
C ILE A 171 1.95 9.42 13.36
N SER A 172 2.61 8.27 13.47
CA SER A 172 3.93 8.04 12.85
C SER A 172 3.88 7.99 11.31
N LEU A 173 2.71 7.69 10.74
CA LEU A 173 2.49 7.73 9.29
C LEU A 173 2.57 9.17 8.75
N SER A 174 2.33 10.17 9.60
CA SER A 174 2.44 11.60 9.25
C SER A 174 3.91 11.97 9.08
N GLY A 175 4.41 11.84 7.85
CA GLY A 175 5.83 12.02 7.51
C GLY A 175 6.27 11.14 6.35
N HIS A 176 5.57 10.02 6.12
CA HIS A 176 5.80 9.09 5.01
C HIS A 176 5.05 9.54 3.74
N SER A 177 5.15 10.82 3.37
CA SER A 177 4.58 11.31 2.11
C SER A 177 5.28 10.60 0.94
N VAL A 178 4.76 9.47 0.50
CA VAL A 178 5.16 8.86 -0.76
C VAL A 178 4.59 9.78 -1.83
N ALA A 179 5.42 10.68 -2.35
CA ALA A 179 5.12 11.35 -3.60
C ALA A 179 4.74 10.24 -4.58
N ALA A 180 3.50 10.26 -5.06
CA ALA A 180 3.02 9.28 -6.03
C ALA A 180 3.90 9.37 -7.29
N THR A 181 4.95 8.58 -7.35
CA THR A 181 5.67 8.32 -8.59
C THR A 181 4.76 7.42 -9.41
N VAL A 182 3.80 8.02 -10.10
CA VAL A 182 3.23 7.41 -11.30
C VAL A 182 4.43 7.08 -12.18
N PRO A 183 4.71 5.81 -12.50
CA PRO A 183 5.75 5.49 -13.46
C PRO A 183 5.33 6.16 -14.78
N GLU A 184 6.11 7.13 -15.23
CA GLU A 184 5.96 7.68 -16.57
C GLU A 184 6.06 6.50 -17.55
N PRO A 185 5.08 6.27 -18.44
CA PRO A 185 5.17 5.19 -19.40
C PRO A 185 6.41 5.43 -20.25
N ALA A 186 7.36 4.47 -20.20
CA ALA A 186 8.62 4.54 -20.89
C ALA A 186 8.40 4.84 -22.38
N SER A 187 8.62 6.10 -22.78
CA SER A 187 8.61 6.46 -24.19
C SER A 187 9.80 5.76 -24.84
N SER A 188 9.52 4.71 -25.61
CA SER A 188 10.50 4.04 -26.47
C SER A 188 10.99 5.04 -27.53
N ARG A 189 12.07 5.77 -27.23
CA ARG A 189 12.85 6.41 -28.29
C ARG A 189 13.66 5.31 -28.97
N ARG A 190 13.16 4.85 -30.12
CA ARG A 190 13.97 4.13 -31.11
C ARG A 190 15.08 5.06 -31.58
N GLY A 191 16.24 4.96 -30.96
CA GLY A 191 17.47 5.63 -31.37
C GLY A 191 18.06 4.93 -32.60
N LEU A 192 17.98 5.60 -33.74
CA LEU A 192 18.59 5.24 -35.00
C LEU A 192 20.12 5.29 -34.87
N VAL A 193 20.82 4.22 -35.25
CA VAL A 193 22.28 4.11 -35.24
C VAL A 193 22.84 4.96 -36.39
N ALA A 194 23.61 6.01 -36.10
CA ALA A 194 24.39 6.74 -37.08
C ALA A 194 25.86 6.70 -36.69
N GLY A 195 26.64 5.95 -37.49
CA GLY A 195 28.08 5.78 -37.37
C GLY A 195 28.83 7.11 -37.43
N GLY A 196 29.96 7.13 -36.72
CA GLY A 196 30.76 8.32 -36.49
C GLY A 196 31.44 8.90 -37.72
N LEU A 197 31.98 10.10 -37.53
CA LEU A 197 33.24 10.49 -38.15
C LEU A 197 33.91 11.55 -37.26
N LEU A 198 35.07 11.17 -36.73
CA LEU A 198 36.01 12.00 -36.00
C LEU A 198 36.70 12.93 -37.02
N PHE A 199 36.59 14.25 -36.91
CA PHE A 199 37.41 15.18 -37.69
C PHE A 199 38.31 16.01 -36.76
N LEU A 200 39.59 15.66 -36.83
CA LEU A 200 40.77 16.29 -36.26
C LEU A 200 41.00 17.66 -36.92
N VAL A 201 41.09 18.74 -36.13
CA VAL A 201 41.48 20.08 -36.61
C VAL A 201 42.97 20.30 -36.34
N LEU A 202 43.79 20.39 -37.40
CA LEU A 202 45.16 20.92 -37.33
C LEU A 202 45.54 21.63 -38.65
N LEU A 203 45.77 22.96 -38.52
CA LEU A 203 46.72 23.83 -39.24
C LEU A 203 46.50 23.99 -40.77
N ILE A 204 46.63 25.17 -41.41
CA ILE A 204 47.88 25.91 -41.70
C ILE A 204 47.50 27.23 -42.45
N GLY A 205 48.10 28.37 -42.04
CA GLY A 205 48.70 29.41 -42.93
C GLY A 205 47.84 30.30 -43.86
N GLY A 206 47.92 31.63 -43.66
CA GLY A 206 47.61 32.66 -44.67
C GLY A 206 48.71 32.79 -45.77
N PRO A 207 48.86 33.90 -46.54
CA PRO A 207 48.28 35.26 -46.36
C PRO A 207 47.81 36.00 -47.66
N ALA A 208 47.29 37.23 -47.45
CA ALA A 208 47.33 38.44 -48.31
C ALA A 208 46.57 38.49 -49.67
N LEU A 209 45.70 39.51 -49.87
CA LEU A 209 45.99 40.74 -50.64
C LEU A 209 44.72 41.62 -50.90
N LEU A 210 44.97 42.92 -50.74
CA LEU A 210 44.24 44.19 -50.97
C LEU A 210 43.20 44.36 -52.10
N ILE A 211 42.41 45.46 -51.95
CA ILE A 211 41.78 46.42 -52.94
C ILE A 211 40.26 46.56 -52.67
N VAL A 212 39.73 47.58 -51.96
CA VAL A 212 39.51 49.03 -52.26
C VAL A 212 38.42 49.33 -53.31
N LEU A 213 37.49 50.23 -52.91
CA LEU A 213 36.50 51.06 -53.65
C LEU A 213 35.04 50.60 -53.55
N ASP A 214 34.17 51.31 -52.80
CA ASP A 214 33.61 52.67 -52.97
C ASP A 214 32.32 52.70 -53.82
N ARG A 215 31.20 53.04 -53.15
CA ARG A 215 30.09 53.95 -53.54
C ARG A 215 28.79 53.52 -52.83
N ARG A 216 28.23 54.37 -51.95
CA ARG A 216 27.16 55.36 -52.23
C ARG A 216 25.93 54.69 -52.86
N GLU A 217 24.74 54.70 -52.27
CA GLU A 217 23.82 55.78 -51.87
C GLU A 217 22.51 55.00 -51.57
N ARG A 218 21.59 55.27 -50.63
CA ARG A 218 21.12 56.43 -49.88
C ARG A 218 20.50 55.97 -48.56
#